data_AF-A0A1L9B2W8-F1
#
_entry.id   AF-A0A1L9B2W8-F1
#
_cell.length_a   1.000
_cell.length_b   1.000
_cell.length_c   1.000
_cell.angle_alpha   90.00
_cell.angle_beta   90.00
_cell.angle_gamma   90.00
#
_symmetry.space_group_name_H-M   'P 1'
#
loop_
_entity.id
_entity.type
_entity.pdbx_description
1 polymer ?
#
loop_
_entity_poly.entity_id
_entity_poly.type
_entity_poly.pdbx_seq_one_letter_code
_entity_poly.pdbx_strand_id
1 'polypeptide(L)'
;MRSSRAVCLALALTALPVQAREPRQTRRVSLDVVRAPLEQVLRGLAEMGGMNLVLSEEVRGTVTLTLRDVPWTKALQGVLVSQGLGMERQGNILRVAPLRVLHEEAEARARLAQTREAEGPLRTWFIPVSHARAAELLPQVKAVLSPRGQVSVDVRTNTLIVTDVEAPALP
;
A
#
# COMPACT_ATOMS: atom_id res chain seq x y z
N MET A 1 9.36 71.97 -15.21
CA MET A 1 9.00 70.69 -15.86
C MET A 1 10.12 69.67 -15.62
N ARG A 2 9.80 68.55 -14.96
CA ARG A 2 10.29 67.15 -15.18
C ARG A 2 11.82 66.89 -15.10
N SER A 3 12.37 65.90 -14.41
CA SER A 3 11.86 64.75 -13.66
C SER A 3 13.04 64.06 -12.93
N SER A 4 12.72 63.39 -11.82
CA SER A 4 13.57 62.51 -11.01
C SER A 4 14.39 61.50 -11.81
N ARG A 5 15.65 61.32 -11.42
CA ARG A 5 16.47 60.16 -11.80
C ARG A 5 16.21 59.02 -10.81
N ALA A 6 15.41 58.05 -11.23
CA ALA A 6 15.19 56.82 -10.48
C ALA A 6 16.38 55.87 -10.66
N VAL A 7 16.97 55.46 -9.54
CA VAL A 7 17.96 54.39 -9.44
C VAL A 7 17.22 53.06 -9.51
N CYS A 8 17.37 52.32 -10.61
CA CYS A 8 16.90 50.95 -10.71
C CYS A 8 18.06 50.00 -10.33
N LEU A 9 18.04 49.57 -9.08
CA LEU A 9 18.87 48.49 -8.53
C LEU A 9 18.41 47.17 -9.19
N ALA A 10 19.16 46.69 -10.18
CA ALA A 10 18.89 45.39 -10.79
C ALA A 10 19.34 44.27 -9.83
N LEU A 11 18.38 43.70 -9.08
CA LEU A 11 18.59 42.43 -8.38
C LEU A 11 18.85 41.33 -9.43
N ALA A 12 20.09 40.89 -9.54
CA ALA A 12 20.44 39.69 -10.26
C ALA A 12 19.94 38.47 -9.47
N LEU A 13 18.82 37.91 -9.89
CA LEU A 13 18.30 36.63 -9.41
C LEU A 13 19.20 35.53 -9.98
N THR A 14 20.23 35.13 -9.24
CA THR A 14 21.02 33.95 -9.60
C THR A 14 20.19 32.70 -9.33
N ALA A 15 19.59 32.16 -10.39
CA ALA A 15 18.96 30.85 -10.36
C ALA A 15 20.04 29.80 -10.05
N LEU A 16 20.02 29.28 -8.82
CA LEU A 16 20.78 28.09 -8.48
C LEU A 16 20.33 26.97 -9.44
N PRO A 17 21.25 26.23 -10.09
CA PRO A 17 20.85 25.07 -10.85
C PRO A 17 20.20 24.10 -9.87
N VAL A 18 18.90 23.84 -10.05
CA VAL A 18 18.26 22.72 -9.37
C VAL A 18 18.95 21.50 -9.95
N GLN A 19 19.91 20.92 -9.22
CA GLN A 19 20.55 19.68 -9.61
C GLN A 19 19.42 18.65 -9.66
N ALA A 20 18.90 18.38 -10.86
CA ALA A 20 17.92 17.34 -11.10
C ALA A 20 18.60 16.03 -10.72
N ARG A 21 18.30 15.56 -9.51
CA ARG A 21 18.76 14.26 -9.01
C ARG A 21 18.19 13.26 -10.01
N GLU A 22 19.04 12.68 -10.86
CA GLU A 22 18.57 11.73 -11.86
C GLU A 22 17.65 10.72 -11.18
N PRO A 23 16.51 10.37 -11.79
CA PRO A 23 15.62 9.39 -11.20
C PRO A 23 16.44 8.13 -10.96
N ARG A 24 16.62 7.76 -9.68
CA ARG A 24 17.48 6.66 -9.23
C ARG A 24 17.23 5.36 -10.00
N GLN A 25 16.05 5.21 -10.59
CA GLN A 25 15.61 4.10 -11.45
C GLN A 25 16.43 3.90 -12.74
N THR A 26 17.22 4.89 -13.17
CA THR A 26 17.89 4.86 -14.50
C THR A 26 19.33 4.35 -14.45
N ARG A 27 19.90 4.10 -13.27
CA ARG A 27 21.29 3.64 -13.18
C ARG A 27 21.45 2.27 -13.84
N ARG A 28 22.25 2.22 -14.90
CA ARG A 28 22.55 1.01 -15.66
C ARG A 28 23.72 0.26 -15.04
N VAL A 29 23.66 -1.05 -15.13
CA VAL A 29 24.59 -1.99 -14.50
C VAL A 29 24.99 -3.04 -15.53
N SER A 30 26.30 -3.28 -15.61
CA SER A 30 26.89 -4.42 -16.28
C SER A 30 27.65 -5.20 -15.23
N LEU A 31 27.30 -6.48 -15.05
CA LEU A 31 27.82 -7.30 -13.97
C LEU A 31 27.84 -8.76 -14.45
N ASP A 32 28.95 -9.44 -14.25
CA ASP A 32 29.09 -10.86 -14.53
C ASP A 32 29.52 -11.58 -13.26
N VAL A 33 28.69 -12.50 -12.78
CA VAL A 33 28.91 -13.21 -11.52
C VAL A 33 28.59 -14.68 -11.69
N VAL A 34 29.52 -15.52 -11.23
CA VAL A 34 29.41 -16.97 -11.31
C VAL A 34 29.37 -17.55 -9.90
N ARG A 35 28.29 -18.26 -9.57
CA ARG A 35 28.09 -18.95 -8.28
C ARG A 35 28.29 -18.05 -7.04
N ALA A 36 27.86 -16.79 -7.10
CA ALA A 36 27.96 -15.92 -5.93
C ALA A 36 26.81 -16.12 -4.94
N PRO A 37 27.04 -15.84 -3.64
CA PRO A 37 25.96 -15.80 -2.65
C PRO A 37 24.88 -14.79 -3.05
N LEU A 38 23.62 -15.23 -3.03
CA LEU A 38 22.48 -14.41 -3.42
C LEU A 38 22.39 -13.12 -2.60
N GLU A 39 22.65 -13.21 -1.30
CA GLU A 39 22.64 -12.07 -0.37
C GLU A 39 23.60 -10.95 -0.80
N GLN A 40 24.81 -11.31 -1.25
CA GLN A 40 25.83 -10.35 -1.68
C GLN A 40 25.42 -9.66 -2.97
N VAL A 41 24.86 -10.42 -3.92
CA VAL A 41 24.36 -9.88 -5.19
C VAL A 41 23.21 -8.89 -4.94
N LEU A 42 22.24 -9.27 -4.10
CA LEU A 42 21.10 -8.40 -3.76
C LEU A 42 21.56 -7.12 -3.04
N ARG A 43 22.52 -7.25 -2.13
CA ARG A 43 23.14 -6.11 -1.44
C ARG A 43 23.81 -5.15 -2.44
N GLY A 44 24.63 -5.66 -3.35
CA GLY A 44 25.29 -4.85 -4.37
C GLY A 44 24.29 -4.13 -5.28
N LEU A 45 23.21 -4.81 -5.69
CA LEU A 45 22.14 -4.20 -6.49
C LEU A 45 21.41 -3.09 -5.72
N ALA A 46 21.14 -3.29 -4.43
CA ALA A 46 20.47 -2.28 -3.58
C ALA A 46 21.35 -1.05 -3.32
N GLU A 47 22.66 -1.25 -3.10
CA GLU A 47 23.64 -0.18 -2.93
C GLU A 47 23.75 0.69 -4.19
N MET A 48 23.77 0.08 -5.37
CA MET A 48 23.76 0.82 -6.64
C MET A 48 22.50 1.67 -6.82
N GLY A 49 21.35 1.16 -6.36
CA GLY A 49 20.08 1.89 -6.33
C GLY A 49 19.95 2.93 -5.22
N GLY A 50 20.87 2.94 -4.25
CA GLY A 50 20.84 3.82 -3.07
C GLY A 50 19.66 3.52 -2.13
N MET A 51 19.28 2.25 -2.00
CA MET A 51 18.14 1.79 -1.18
C MET A 51 18.66 0.99 0.03
N ASN A 52 17.94 1.08 1.16
CA ASN A 52 18.22 0.23 2.32
C ASN A 52 17.63 -1.16 2.06
N LEU A 53 18.41 -2.22 2.25
CA LEU A 53 17.97 -3.60 2.00
C LEU A 53 17.75 -4.35 3.32
N VAL A 54 16.60 -5.01 3.44
CA VAL A 54 16.28 -5.95 4.52
C VAL A 54 15.98 -7.31 3.88
N LEU A 55 16.79 -8.30 4.22
CA LEU A 55 16.64 -9.69 3.75
C LEU A 55 16.01 -10.54 4.86
N SER A 56 15.02 -11.36 4.50
CA SER A 56 14.55 -12.43 5.38
C SER A 56 15.58 -13.57 5.47
N GLU A 57 15.63 -14.27 6.60
CA GLU A 57 16.61 -15.35 6.86
C GLU A 57 16.54 -16.52 5.88
N GLU A 58 15.41 -16.67 5.19
CA GLU A 58 15.16 -17.69 4.18
C GLU A 58 15.78 -17.37 2.80
N VAL A 59 16.28 -16.15 2.60
CA VAL A 59 16.91 -15.73 1.34
C VAL A 59 18.35 -16.26 1.28
N ARG A 60 18.50 -17.55 1.00
CA ARG A 60 19.79 -18.24 0.89
C ARG A 60 19.94 -18.90 -0.47
N GLY A 61 21.17 -19.03 -0.92
CA GLY A 61 21.49 -19.74 -2.16
C GLY A 61 22.61 -19.06 -2.94
N THR A 62 22.86 -19.60 -4.13
CA THR A 62 23.85 -19.06 -5.05
C THR A 62 23.20 -18.75 -6.38
N VAL A 63 23.62 -17.67 -7.02
CA VAL A 63 23.12 -17.24 -8.33
C VAL A 63 24.29 -17.04 -9.30
N THR A 64 24.04 -17.36 -10.55
CA THR A 64 24.91 -17.05 -11.68
C THR A 64 24.15 -16.10 -12.58
N LEU A 65 24.72 -14.95 -12.90
CA LEU A 65 24.07 -13.91 -13.67
C LEU A 65 25.08 -13.17 -14.54
N THR A 66 24.65 -12.81 -15.74
CA THR A 66 25.40 -11.95 -16.65
C THR A 66 24.48 -10.84 -17.12
N LEU A 67 24.83 -9.60 -16.79
CA LEU A 67 24.08 -8.38 -17.09
C LEU A 67 24.94 -7.47 -17.96
N ARG A 68 24.36 -6.90 -19.00
CA ARG A 68 24.99 -5.93 -19.88
C ARG A 68 24.05 -4.75 -20.09
N ASP A 69 24.44 -3.58 -19.58
CA ASP A 69 23.71 -2.33 -19.78
C ASP A 69 22.23 -2.40 -19.34
N VAL A 70 21.96 -3.09 -18.22
CA VAL A 70 20.61 -3.29 -17.70
C VAL A 70 20.33 -2.31 -16.57
N PRO A 71 19.17 -1.62 -16.53
CA PRO A 71 18.78 -0.82 -15.35
C PRO A 71 18.77 -1.68 -14.09
N TRP A 72 19.33 -1.20 -12.99
CA TRP A 72 19.44 -1.97 -11.74
C TRP A 72 18.09 -2.51 -11.24
N THR A 73 17.00 -1.75 -11.43
CA THR A 73 15.65 -2.19 -11.05
C THR A 73 15.20 -3.43 -11.86
N LYS A 74 15.55 -3.48 -13.15
CA LYS A 74 15.27 -4.63 -14.02
C LYS A 74 16.18 -5.81 -13.69
N ALA A 75 17.45 -5.55 -13.41
CA ALA A 75 18.38 -6.57 -12.93
C ALA A 75 17.88 -7.23 -11.63
N LEU A 76 17.51 -6.41 -10.64
CA LEU A 76 16.92 -6.87 -9.38
C LEU A 76 15.66 -7.70 -9.62
N GLN A 77 14.72 -7.20 -10.42
CA GLN A 77 13.49 -7.93 -10.75
C GLN A 77 13.81 -9.31 -11.38
N GLY A 78 14.76 -9.38 -12.30
CA GLY A 78 15.17 -10.64 -12.94
C GLY A 78 15.72 -11.66 -11.94
N VAL A 79 16.59 -11.22 -11.02
CA VAL A 79 17.16 -12.08 -9.97
C VAL A 79 16.07 -12.58 -9.02
N LEU A 80 15.14 -11.70 -8.60
CA LEU A 80 14.04 -12.06 -7.71
C LEU A 80 13.13 -13.12 -8.35
N VAL A 81 12.72 -12.92 -9.60
CA VAL A 81 11.85 -13.85 -10.33
C VAL A 81 12.53 -15.22 -10.50
N SER A 82 13.83 -15.26 -10.84
CA SER A 82 14.57 -16.51 -11.01
C SER A 82 14.65 -17.35 -9.73
N GLN A 83 14.58 -16.72 -8.56
CA GLN A 83 14.71 -17.39 -7.25
C GLN A 83 13.36 -17.51 -6.52
N GLY A 84 12.24 -17.14 -7.15
CA GLY A 84 10.92 -17.18 -6.51
C GLY A 84 10.79 -16.22 -5.31
N LEU A 85 11.55 -15.13 -5.33
CA LEU A 85 11.55 -14.10 -4.29
C LEU A 85 10.64 -12.93 -4.71
N GLY A 86 10.03 -12.31 -3.72
CA GLY A 86 9.30 -11.06 -3.87
C GLY A 86 10.02 -9.91 -3.17
N MET A 87 9.60 -8.69 -3.50
CA MET A 87 10.05 -7.49 -2.82
C MET A 87 8.86 -6.64 -2.37
N GLU A 88 8.94 -6.10 -1.17
CA GLU A 88 8.03 -5.07 -0.65
C GLU A 88 8.83 -3.78 -0.47
N ARG A 89 8.38 -2.69 -1.09
CA ARG A 89 9.00 -1.38 -0.95
C ARG A 89 8.24 -0.54 0.05
N GLN A 90 8.92 -0.13 1.12
CA GLN A 90 8.39 0.78 2.14
C GLN A 90 9.28 2.03 2.19
N GLY A 91 8.92 3.05 1.41
CA GLY A 91 9.72 4.27 1.27
C GLY A 91 11.13 3.99 0.75
N ASN A 92 12.15 4.24 1.58
CA ASN A 92 13.58 4.01 1.27
C ASN A 92 14.06 2.59 1.60
N ILE A 93 13.20 1.75 2.18
CA ILE A 93 13.53 0.38 2.57
C ILE A 93 12.94 -0.60 1.56
N LEU A 94 13.78 -1.52 1.11
CA LEU A 94 13.45 -2.64 0.26
C LEU A 94 13.54 -3.91 1.10
N ARG A 95 12.38 -4.53 1.36
CA ARG A 95 12.30 -5.84 2.00
C ARG A 95 12.25 -6.92 0.93
N VAL A 96 13.10 -7.92 1.02
CA VAL A 96 13.10 -9.09 0.12
C VAL A 96 12.87 -10.35 0.91
N ALA A 97 11.89 -11.14 0.48
CA ALA A 97 11.50 -12.40 1.10
C ALA A 97 10.96 -13.38 0.04
N PRO A 98 10.90 -14.69 0.33
CA PRO A 98 10.25 -15.65 -0.55
C PRO A 98 8.78 -15.31 -0.81
N LEU A 99 8.29 -15.52 -2.03
CA LEU A 99 6.91 -15.21 -2.41
C LEU A 99 5.88 -15.91 -1.52
N ARG A 100 6.16 -17.16 -1.11
CA ARG A 100 5.32 -17.92 -0.18
C ARG A 100 5.06 -17.16 1.13
N VAL A 101 6.12 -16.63 1.74
CA VAL A 101 6.05 -15.93 3.03
C VAL A 101 5.29 -14.62 2.87
N LEU A 102 5.56 -13.87 1.80
CA LEU A 102 4.87 -12.62 1.53
C LEU A 102 3.36 -12.84 1.30
N HIS A 103 2.98 -13.92 0.61
CA HIS A 103 1.57 -14.26 0.43
C HIS A 103 0.90 -14.68 1.74
N GLU A 104 1.53 -15.57 2.51
CA GLU A 104 1.01 -16.00 3.82
C GLU A 104 0.82 -14.81 4.78
N GLU A 105 1.79 -13.89 4.84
CA GLU A 105 1.70 -12.67 5.64
C GLU A 105 0.61 -11.72 5.14
N ALA A 106 0.44 -11.59 3.82
CA ALA A 106 -0.61 -10.75 3.24
C ALA A 106 -2.00 -11.31 3.57
N GLU A 107 -2.19 -12.61 3.44
CA GLU A 107 -3.45 -13.27 3.80
C GLU A 107 -3.73 -13.19 5.30
N ALA A 108 -2.72 -13.43 6.15
CA ALA A 108 -2.87 -13.30 7.59
C ALA A 108 -3.28 -11.86 7.98
N ARG A 109 -2.65 -10.85 7.37
CA ARG A 109 -3.03 -9.45 7.55
C ARG A 109 -4.47 -9.18 7.10
N ALA A 110 -4.89 -9.70 5.95
CA ALA A 110 -6.24 -9.54 5.44
C ALA A 110 -7.29 -10.20 6.37
N ARG A 111 -7.02 -11.42 6.84
CA ARG A 111 -7.89 -12.12 7.81
C ARG A 111 -8.02 -11.31 9.11
N LEU A 112 -6.92 -10.82 9.66
CA LEU A 112 -6.93 -10.00 10.87
C LEU A 112 -7.67 -8.67 10.67
N ALA A 113 -7.55 -8.04 9.50
CA ALA A 113 -8.29 -6.83 9.18
C ALA A 113 -9.80 -7.10 9.15
N GLN A 114 -10.24 -8.17 8.47
CA GLN A 114 -11.64 -8.58 8.42
C GLN A 114 -12.20 -8.92 9.80
N THR A 115 -11.45 -9.64 10.63
CA THR A 115 -11.87 -9.92 12.02
C THR A 115 -12.03 -8.64 12.82
N ARG A 116 -11.09 -7.69 12.72
CA ARG A 116 -11.18 -6.41 13.42
C ARG A 116 -12.36 -5.56 12.94
N GLU A 117 -12.65 -5.54 11.65
CA GLU A 117 -13.81 -4.86 11.08
C GLU A 117 -15.12 -5.48 11.61
N ALA A 118 -15.20 -6.81 11.66
CA ALA A 118 -16.34 -7.54 12.25
C ALA A 118 -16.46 -7.38 13.77
N GLU A 119 -15.37 -7.03 14.45
CA GLU A 119 -15.31 -6.75 15.88
C GLU A 119 -15.54 -5.27 16.24
N GLY A 120 -15.89 -4.43 15.25
CA GLY A 120 -16.23 -3.04 15.46
C GLY A 120 -17.31 -2.83 16.55
N PRO A 121 -17.34 -1.65 17.19
CA PRO A 121 -18.32 -1.36 18.24
C PRO A 121 -19.74 -1.37 17.65
N LEU A 122 -20.61 -2.22 18.19
CA LEU A 122 -22.02 -2.24 17.84
C LEU A 122 -22.67 -0.90 18.20
N ARG A 123 -23.35 -0.30 17.23
CA ARG A 123 -24.14 0.93 17.42
C ARG A 123 -25.60 0.61 17.15
N THR A 124 -26.49 1.28 17.88
CA THR A 124 -27.93 1.12 17.72
C THR A 124 -28.51 2.36 17.04
N TRP A 125 -29.28 2.13 15.98
CA TRP A 125 -30.01 3.16 15.25
C TRP A 125 -31.52 2.94 15.36
N PHE A 126 -32.25 4.04 15.50
CA PHE A 126 -33.71 4.09 15.49
C PHE A 126 -34.14 4.73 14.18
N ILE A 127 -34.79 3.96 13.31
CA ILE A 127 -35.19 4.41 11.97
C ILE A 127 -36.72 4.34 11.89
N PRO A 128 -37.43 5.49 11.95
CA PRO A 128 -38.88 5.52 11.77
C PRO A 128 -39.23 5.27 10.30
N VAL A 129 -40.24 4.43 10.05
CA VAL A 129 -40.69 4.12 8.69
C VAL A 129 -41.98 4.87 8.41
N SER A 130 -41.99 5.73 7.38
CA SER A 130 -43.16 6.59 7.08
C SER A 130 -44.07 6.05 5.98
N HIS A 131 -43.53 5.33 5.00
CA HIS A 131 -44.25 4.94 3.78
C HIS A 131 -44.46 3.43 3.63
N ALA A 132 -44.02 2.63 4.61
CA ALA A 132 -44.15 1.19 4.63
C ALA A 132 -44.37 0.67 6.05
N ARG A 133 -44.82 -0.58 6.19
CA ARG A 133 -44.86 -1.25 7.50
C ARG A 133 -43.47 -1.78 7.83
N ALA A 134 -42.94 -1.41 8.99
CA ALA A 134 -41.62 -1.86 9.44
C ALA A 134 -41.50 -3.41 9.49
N ALA A 135 -42.60 -4.12 9.77
CA ALA A 135 -42.65 -5.58 9.75
C ALA A 135 -42.41 -6.19 8.35
N GLU A 136 -42.80 -5.50 7.27
CA GLU A 136 -42.65 -6.00 5.89
C GLU A 136 -41.22 -5.79 5.37
N LEU A 137 -40.46 -4.86 5.96
CA LEU A 137 -39.07 -4.56 5.60
C LEU A 137 -38.04 -5.46 6.29
N LEU A 138 -38.45 -6.21 7.32
CA LEU A 138 -37.59 -7.14 8.06
C LEU A 138 -36.72 -8.08 7.20
N PRO A 139 -37.26 -8.80 6.20
CA PRO A 139 -36.45 -9.70 5.38
C PRO A 139 -35.41 -8.97 4.53
N GLN A 140 -35.73 -7.75 4.08
CA GLN A 140 -34.83 -6.93 3.27
C GLN A 140 -33.69 -6.37 4.12
N VAL A 141 -34.01 -5.86 5.33
CA VAL A 141 -33.01 -5.34 6.26
C VAL A 141 -32.07 -6.46 6.71
N LYS A 142 -32.59 -7.64 7.07
CA LYS A 142 -31.75 -8.79 7.48
C LYS A 142 -30.74 -9.24 6.42
N ALA A 143 -31.03 -9.04 5.14
CA ALA A 143 -30.12 -9.41 4.05
C ALA A 143 -28.92 -8.45 3.92
N VAL A 144 -29.04 -7.22 4.45
CA VAL A 144 -28.03 -6.17 4.36
C VAL A 144 -27.19 -6.05 5.64
N LEU A 145 -27.69 -6.57 6.77
CA LEU A 145 -26.99 -6.53 8.06
C LEU A 145 -25.72 -7.38 8.08
N SER A 146 -24.77 -6.97 8.92
CA SER A 146 -23.58 -7.78 9.19
C SER A 146 -23.95 -9.11 9.89
N PRO A 147 -23.03 -10.09 9.95
CA PRO A 147 -23.26 -11.37 10.64
C PRO A 147 -23.63 -11.22 12.13
N ARG A 148 -23.31 -10.08 12.76
CA ARG A 148 -23.63 -9.77 14.17
C ARG A 148 -24.80 -8.81 14.31
N GLY A 149 -25.32 -8.28 13.20
CA GLY A 149 -26.39 -7.32 13.19
C GLY A 149 -27.71 -7.90 13.69
N GLN A 150 -28.41 -7.16 14.56
CA GLN A 150 -29.74 -7.52 15.03
C GLN A 150 -30.74 -6.45 14.63
N VAL A 151 -31.92 -6.88 14.19
CA VAL A 151 -33.05 -5.99 13.90
C VAL A 151 -34.26 -6.37 14.72
N SER A 152 -34.84 -5.38 15.38
CA SER A 152 -36.10 -5.46 16.09
C SER A 152 -37.07 -4.41 15.57
N VAL A 153 -38.36 -4.68 15.68
CA VAL A 153 -39.43 -3.78 15.23
C VAL A 153 -40.27 -3.36 16.42
N ASP A 154 -40.43 -2.06 16.61
CA ASP A 154 -41.48 -1.52 17.46
C ASP A 154 -42.72 -1.21 16.61
N VAL A 155 -43.74 -2.06 16.73
CA VAL A 155 -45.00 -1.94 16.00
C VAL A 155 -45.83 -0.73 16.41
N ARG A 156 -45.68 -0.22 17.65
CA ARG A 156 -46.47 0.91 18.15
C ARG A 156 -46.02 2.22 17.52
N THR A 157 -44.73 2.35 17.27
CA THR A 157 -44.12 3.57 16.70
C THR A 157 -43.70 3.41 15.23
N ASN A 158 -43.93 2.24 14.63
CA ASN A 158 -43.46 1.84 13.30
C ASN A 158 -41.95 2.15 13.11
N THR A 159 -41.15 1.83 14.12
CA THR A 159 -39.70 2.12 14.15
C THR A 159 -38.89 0.83 14.04
N LEU A 160 -37.88 0.84 13.18
CA LEU A 160 -36.85 -0.19 13.09
C LEU A 160 -35.73 0.13 14.07
N ILE A 161 -35.43 -0.82 14.95
CA ILE A 161 -34.30 -0.77 15.88
C ILE A 161 -33.23 -1.69 15.30
N VAL A 162 -32.16 -1.09 14.77
CA VAL A 162 -31.05 -1.83 14.14
C VAL A 162 -29.82 -1.68 15.01
N THR A 163 -29.20 -2.80 15.39
CA THR A 163 -27.91 -2.83 16.08
C THR A 163 -26.89 -3.49 15.18
N ASP A 164 -25.89 -2.75 14.70
CA ASP A 164 -24.88 -3.24 13.76
C ASP A 164 -23.51 -2.54 13.95
N VAL A 165 -22.45 -3.09 13.35
CA VAL A 165 -21.06 -2.55 13.39
C VAL A 165 -20.88 -1.38 12.44
N GLU A 166 -21.60 -1.37 11.32
CA GLU A 166 -21.59 -0.31 10.31
C GLU A 166 -23.00 0.27 10.17
N ALA A 167 -23.09 1.55 9.79
CA ALA A 167 -24.39 2.16 9.57
C ALA A 167 -25.09 1.43 8.40
N PRO A 168 -26.34 0.97 8.58
CA PRO A 168 -27.07 0.31 7.51
C PRO A 168 -27.22 1.31 6.34
N ALA A 169 -26.63 0.97 5.20
CA ALA A 169 -26.82 1.71 3.96
C ALA A 169 -28.23 1.40 3.44
N LEU A 170 -29.20 2.24 3.81
CA LEU A 170 -30.55 2.18 3.27
C LEU A 170 -30.57 2.86 1.90
N PRO A 171 -31.07 2.21 0.84
CA PRO A 171 -31.31 2.84 -0.45
C PRO A 171 -32.45 3.88 -0.40
#